data_AF-A0A2U9NM14-F1
#
_entry.id   AF-A0A2U9NM14-F1
#
_cell.length_a   1.000
_cell.length_b   1.000
_cell.length_c   1.000
_cell.angle_alpha   90.00
_cell.angle_beta   90.00
_cell.angle_gamma   90.00
#
_symmetry.space_group_name_H-M   'P 1'
#
loop_
_entity.id
_entity.type
_entity.pdbx_description
1 polymer ?
#
loop_
_entity_poly.entity_id
_entity_poly.type
_entity_poly.pdbx_seq_one_letter_code
_entity_poly.pdbx_strand_id
1 'polypeptide(L)' 'MLKIFWVLVDFVLIFLIFVRTPKDVGLESFGSTNKLLGSPSSAENFLNKFTWFLIVSYVLCAFKFNL' A
#
# COMPACT_ATOMS: atom_id res chain seq x y z
N MET A 1 9.46 -16.11 17.89
CA MET A 1 9.61 -14.64 17.99
C MET A 1 9.33 -13.94 16.66
N LEU A 2 10.00 -14.26 15.54
CA LEU A 2 9.75 -13.60 14.24
C LEU A 2 8.32 -13.79 13.67
N LYS A 3 7.59 -14.85 14.04
CA LYS A 3 6.21 -15.09 13.59
C LYS A 3 5.24 -14.01 14.07
N ILE A 4 5.45 -13.46 15.27
CA ILE A 4 4.62 -12.38 15.83
C ILE A 4 4.83 -11.08 15.04
N PHE A 5 6.07 -10.81 14.63
CA PHE A 5 6.37 -9.65 13.80
C PHE A 5 5.72 -9.74 12.42
N TRP A 6 5.66 -10.95 11.84
CA TRP A 6 4.99 -11.18 10.56
C TRP A 6 3.48 -10.92 10.64
N VAL A 7 2.82 -11.45 11.67
CA VAL A 7 1.38 -11.19 11.92
C VAL A 7 1.11 -9.70 12.13
N LEU A 8 2.02 -8.98 12.80
CA LEU A 8 1.90 -7.53 12.96
C LEU A 8 1.97 -6.80 11.61
N VAL A 9 2.90 -7.19 10.72
CA VAL A 9 3.03 -6.61 9.38
C VAL A 9 1.77 -6.84 8.56
N ASP A 10 1.19 -8.04 8.59
CA ASP A 10 -0.08 -8.35 7.93
C ASP A 10 -1.22 -7.47 8.46
N PHE A 11 -1.32 -7.33 9.77
CA PHE A 11 -2.37 -6.53 10.40
C PHE A 11 -2.29 -5.05 10.00
N VAL A 12 -1.06 -4.51 9.96
CA VAL A 12 -0.82 -3.12 9.47
C VAL A 12 -1.16 -3.01 7.99
N LEU A 13 -0.85 -4.01 7.17
CA LEU A 13 -1.18 -4.01 5.74
C LEU A 13 -2.69 -4.00 5.52
N ILE A 14 -3.43 -4.82 6.27
CA ILE A 14 -4.90 -4.88 6.22
C ILE A 14 -5.48 -3.52 6.63
N PHE A 15 -4.99 -2.93 7.73
CA PHE A 15 -5.45 -1.61 8.17
C PHE A 15 -5.17 -0.53 7.13
N LEU A 16 -4.00 -0.59 6.47
CA LEU A 16 -3.63 0.32 5.40
C LEU A 16 -4.58 0.25 4.21
N ILE A 17 -5.07 -0.95 3.86
CA ILE A 17 -6.07 -1.15 2.81
C ILE A 17 -7.40 -0.49 3.21
N PHE A 18 -7.86 -0.66 4.45
CA PHE A 18 -9.08 -0.01 4.95
C PHE A 18 -8.99 1.52 4.99
N VAL A 19 -7.83 2.06 5.37
CA VAL A 19 -7.60 3.51 5.40
C VAL A 19 -7.52 4.11 4.00
N ARG A 20 -7.15 3.33 2.99
CA ARG A 20 -7.09 3.79 1.60
C ARG A 20 -8.50 3.86 1.01
N THR A 21 -9.11 5.04 1.10
CA THR A 21 -10.34 5.32 0.36
C THR A 21 -10.07 5.18 -1.14
N PRO A 22 -10.90 4.43 -1.89
CA PRO A 22 -10.70 4.27 -3.31
C PRO A 22 -10.87 5.64 -3.99
N LYS A 23 -9.85 6.07 -4.73
CA LYS A 23 -9.86 7.31 -5.50
C LYS A 23 -10.32 7.00 -6.92
N ASP A 24 -11.25 7.81 -7.41
CA ASP A 24 -11.76 7.79 -8.80
C ASP A 24 -12.59 6.53 -9.16
N VAL A 25 -13.57 6.15 -8.31
CA VAL A 25 -14.56 5.11 -8.64
C VAL A 25 -15.82 5.75 -9.23
N GLY A 26 -15.84 6.03 -10.54
CA GLY A 26 -17.02 6.58 -11.21
C GLY A 26 -16.83 6.92 -12.68
N LEU A 27 -17.93 7.27 -13.37
CA LEU A 27 -17.94 7.69 -14.78
C LEU A 27 -17.07 8.94 -15.04
N GLU A 28 -16.74 9.68 -13.99
CA GLU A 28 -15.83 10.83 -13.97
C GLU A 28 -14.35 10.44 -14.21
N SER A 29 -13.97 9.18 -13.97
CA SER A 29 -12.63 8.64 -14.29
C SER A 29 -12.36 8.54 -15.79
N PHE A 30 -13.41 8.53 -16.63
CA PHE A 30 -13.26 8.45 -18.09
C PHE A 30 -13.10 9.82 -18.76
N GLY A 31 -13.49 10.91 -18.08
CA GLY A 31 -13.40 12.28 -18.60
C GLY A 31 -12.35 13.17 -17.91
N SER A 32 -11.87 12.78 -16.71
CA SER A 32 -10.93 13.60 -15.94
C SER A 32 -9.48 13.28 -16.28
N THR A 33 -8.82 14.26 -16.92
CA THR A 33 -7.37 14.51 -16.99
C THR A 33 -6.47 13.42 -16.40
N ASN A 34 -5.66 12.81 -17.27
CA ASN A 34 -4.56 11.90 -16.94
C ASN A 34 -3.77 12.33 -15.68
N LYS A 35 -4.18 11.86 -14.50
CA LYS A 35 -3.35 11.86 -13.27
C LYS A 35 -2.09 10.98 -13.42
N LEU A 36 -1.89 10.36 -14.59
CA LEU A 36 -0.65 9.69 -15.01
C LEU A 36 0.57 10.62 -14.94
N LEU A 37 0.38 11.93 -15.19
CA LEU A 37 1.43 12.97 -15.07
C LEU A 37 1.17 13.96 -13.91
N GLY A 38 0.06 13.78 -13.18
CA GLY A 38 -0.25 14.60 -12.01
C GLY A 38 0.48 14.08 -10.78
N SER A 39 1.17 14.96 -10.06
CA SER A 39 1.85 14.54 -8.83
C SER A 39 0.82 14.19 -7.74
N PRO A 40 0.91 13.02 -7.10
CA PRO A 40 0.06 12.69 -5.97
C PRO A 40 0.23 13.70 -4.84
N SER A 41 -0.83 13.92 -4.06
CA SER A 41 -0.75 14.75 -2.84
C SER A 41 0.33 14.20 -1.90
N SER A 42 1.03 15.06 -1.17
CA SER A 42 2.14 14.67 -0.28
C SER A 42 1.77 13.54 0.69
N ALA A 43 0.54 13.54 1.23
CA ALA A 43 0.06 12.50 2.12
C ALA A 43 -0.13 11.15 1.39
N GLU A 44 -0.58 11.19 0.14
CA GLU A 44 -0.75 10.00 -0.70
C GLU A 44 0.60 9.44 -1.15
N ASN A 45 1.56 10.31 -1.49
CA ASN A 45 2.92 9.87 -1.83
C ASN A 45 3.60 9.20 -0.62
N PHE A 46 3.42 9.76 0.59
CA PHE A 46 3.90 9.14 1.82
C PHE A 46 3.27 7.76 2.04
N LEU A 47 1.94 7.66 1.94
CA LEU A 47 1.23 6.39 2.09
C LEU A 47 1.66 5.37 1.01
N ASN A 48 1.87 5.81 -0.23
CA ASN A 48 2.35 4.96 -1.32
C ASN A 48 3.75 4.40 -1.02
N LYS A 49 4.68 5.26 -0.62
CA LYS A 49 6.05 4.85 -0.24
C LYS A 49 6.05 3.91 0.96
N PHE A 50 5.22 4.20 1.97
CA PHE A 50 5.07 3.36 3.15
C PHE A 50 4.49 1.98 2.77
N THR A 51 3.45 1.94 1.94
CA THR A 51 2.88 0.69 1.41
C THR A 51 3.95 -0.14 0.69
N TRP A 52 4.72 0.51 -0.20
CA TRP A 52 5.79 -0.15 -0.94
C TRP A 52 6.86 -0.75 -0.02
N PHE A 53 7.25 0.00 1.01
CA PHE A 53 8.18 -0.47 2.03
C PHE A 53 7.65 -1.69 2.78
N LEU A 54 6.37 -1.67 3.18
CA LEU A 54 5.74 -2.82 3.84
C LEU A 54 5.68 -4.05 2.94
N ILE A 55 5.32 -3.89 1.66
CA ILE A 55 5.26 -5.00 0.70
C ILE A 55 6.63 -5.63 0.52
N VAL A 56 7.69 -4.84 0.32
CA VAL A 56 9.06 -5.36 0.17
C VAL A 56 9.50 -6.09 1.45
N SER A 57 9.23 -5.50 2.61
CA SER A 57 9.53 -6.12 3.90
C SER A 57 8.80 -7.47 4.06
N TYR A 58 7.51 -7.51 3.70
CA TYR A 58 6.71 -8.74 3.74
C TYR A 58 7.29 -9.83 2.83
N VAL A 59 7.62 -9.51 1.58
CA VAL A 59 8.19 -10.48 0.63
C VAL A 59 9.53 -11.01 1.12
N LEU A 60 10.41 -10.13 1.62
CA LEU A 60 11.70 -10.55 2.19
C LEU A 60 11.53 -11.47 3.41
N CYS A 61 10.59 -11.14 4.29
CA CYS A 61 10.24 -12.01 5.42
C CYS A 61 9.65 -13.35 4.95
N ALA A 62 8.80 -13.35 3.93
CA ALA A 62 8.21 -14.57 3.38
C ALA A 62 9.28 -15.52 2.82
N PHE A 63 10.27 -15.00 2.08
CA PHE A 63 11.40 -15.81 1.61
C PHE A 63 12.22 -16.39 2.77
N LYS A 64 12.48 -15.61 3.83
CA LYS A 64 13.24 -16.07 5.00
C LYS A 64 12.50 -17.08 5.88
N PHE A 65 11.16 -17.08 5.84
CA PHE A 65 10.33 -18.00 6.64
C PHE A 65 9.94 -19.27 5.90
N ASN A 66 9.94 -19.24 4.57
CA ASN A 66 9.55 -20.36 3.72
C ASN A 66 10.75 -21.18 3.22
N LEU A 67 11.98 -20.64 3.29
CA LEU A 67 13.23 -21.37 3.04
C LEU A 67 13.75 -21.99 4.35
#